data_AF-A0A382EX05-F1
#
_entry.id   AF-A0A382EX05-F1
#
_cell.length_a   1.000
_cell.length_b   1.000
_cell.length_c   1.000
_cell.angle_alpha   90.00
_cell.angle_beta   90.00
_cell.angle_gamma   90.00
#
_symmetry.space_group_name_H-M   'P 1'
#
loop_
_entity.id
_entity.type
_entity.pdbx_description
1 polymer ?
#
loop_
_entity_poly.entity_id
_entity_poly.type
_entity_poly.pdbx_seq_one_letter_code
_entity_poly.pdbx_strand_id
1 'polypeptide(L)'
;MEVFAHGGICVSNGEGAVYLDPSRGRADGVVTHAHSDHLRPRTHMTPATAEVMHVRTGSRKAQLHGYREPFKVRGIEVELHDAGHVIGSAMVAVDGGRVLYT
;
A
#
# COMPACT_ATOMS: atom_id res chain seq x y z
N MET A 1 1.04 16.88 -9.31
CA MET A 1 1.03 15.45 -8.96
C MET A 1 1.35 14.67 -10.22
N GLU A 2 2.28 13.74 -10.15
CA GLU A 2 2.71 12.93 -11.28
C GLU A 2 2.45 11.45 -11.00
N VAL A 3 1.98 10.72 -12.01
CA VAL A 3 1.74 9.28 -11.93
C VAL A 3 2.59 8.60 -12.99
N PHE A 4 3.40 7.62 -12.60
CA PHE A 4 4.29 6.91 -13.52
C PHE A 4 4.52 5.46 -13.09
N ALA A 5 4.93 4.62 -14.04
CA ALA A 5 5.24 3.22 -13.79
C ALA A 5 6.67 3.07 -13.24
N HIS A 6 6.83 2.30 -12.17
CA HIS A 6 8.15 1.96 -11.61
C HIS A 6 8.11 0.59 -10.91
N GLY A 7 7.79 -0.45 -11.69
CA GLY A 7 7.57 -1.80 -11.17
C GLY A 7 6.40 -1.81 -10.17
N GLY A 8 5.27 -1.24 -10.57
CA GLY A 8 4.15 -0.80 -9.73
C GLY A 8 3.68 0.58 -10.21
N ILE A 9 2.67 1.15 -9.57
CA ILE A 9 2.23 2.54 -9.85
C ILE A 9 2.85 3.47 -8.81
N CYS A 10 3.48 4.55 -9.26
CA CYS A 10 4.06 5.56 -8.39
C CYS A 10 3.24 6.84 -8.46
N VAL A 11 2.95 7.43 -7.31
CA VAL A 11 2.29 8.74 -7.19
C VAL A 11 3.25 9.70 -6.49
N SER A 12 3.63 10.78 -7.17
CA SER A 12 4.60 11.77 -6.70
C SER A 12 3.99 13.17 -6.58
N ASN A 13 4.42 13.93 -5.57
CA ASN A 13 4.11 15.35 -5.43
C ASN A 13 5.30 16.26 -5.80
N GLY A 14 6.42 15.70 -6.27
CA GLY A 14 7.65 16.43 -6.61
C GLY A 14 8.71 16.42 -5.51
N GLU A 15 8.32 16.26 -4.24
CA GLU A 15 9.23 16.17 -3.08
C GLU A 15 9.35 14.74 -2.54
N GLY A 16 8.31 13.92 -2.74
CA GLY A 16 8.23 12.54 -2.31
C GLY A 16 7.34 11.70 -3.24
N ALA A 17 7.33 10.40 -2.99
CA ALA A 17 6.57 9.44 -3.78
C ALA A 17 6.02 8.30 -2.93
N VAL A 18 4.82 7.82 -3.30
CA VAL A 18 4.16 6.62 -2.77
C VAL A 18 4.13 5.58 -3.86
N TYR A 19 4.59 4.36 -3.56
CA TYR A 19 4.64 3.26 -4.54
C TYR A 19 3.55 2.24 -4.22
N LEU A 20 2.57 2.14 -5.10
CA LEU A 20 1.41 1.27 -4.99
C LEU A 20 1.73 -0.06 -5.67
N ASP A 21 1.56 -1.14 -4.92
CA ASP A 21 1.89 -2.53 -5.31
C ASP A 21 3.26 -2.66 -5.98
N PRO A 22 4.34 -2.26 -5.27
CA PRO A 22 5.68 -2.31 -5.84
C PRO A 22 6.12 -3.76 -6.04
N SER A 23 6.95 -3.98 -7.04
CA SER A 23 7.52 -5.27 -7.40
C SER A 23 8.56 -5.78 -6.40
N ARG A 24 9.03 -4.93 -5.49
CA ARG A 24 9.99 -5.25 -4.42
C ARG A 24 9.59 -4.59 -3.10
N GLY A 25 9.94 -5.25 -1.99
CA GLY A 25 9.62 -4.77 -0.65
C GLY A 25 10.40 -3.52 -0.26
N ARG A 26 9.69 -2.45 0.15
CA ARG A 26 10.21 -1.10 0.35
C ARG A 26 9.36 -0.30 1.35
N ALA A 27 10.01 0.55 2.16
CA ALA A 27 9.39 1.29 3.26
C ALA A 27 8.45 2.43 2.83
N ASP A 28 8.47 2.80 1.56
CA ASP A 28 7.61 3.81 0.92
C ASP A 28 6.62 3.16 -0.07
N GLY A 29 6.42 1.85 0.08
CA GLY A 29 5.47 1.07 -0.70
C GLY A 29 4.19 0.80 0.08
N VAL A 30 3.05 0.81 -0.59
CA VAL A 30 1.75 0.39 -0.06
C VAL A 30 1.28 -0.78 -0.89
N VAL A 31 0.85 -1.87 -0.25
CA VAL A 31 0.24 -3.01 -0.95
C VAL A 31 -1.26 -3.03 -0.71
N THR A 32 -2.02 -3.24 -1.78
CA THR A 32 -3.49 -3.26 -1.75
C THR A 32 -4.01 -4.52 -1.09
N HIS A 33 -3.43 -5.69 -1.39
CA HIS A 33 -3.90 -6.97 -0.90
C HIS A 33 -2.85 -8.08 -1.00
N ALA A 34 -3.21 -9.27 -0.50
CA ALA A 34 -2.30 -10.39 -0.31
C ALA A 34 -2.18 -11.36 -1.50
N HIS A 35 -2.49 -10.96 -2.75
CA HIS A 35 -2.16 -11.78 -3.92
C HIS A 35 -0.65 -11.72 -4.23
N SER A 36 -0.10 -12.78 -4.83
CA SER A 36 1.36 -12.97 -4.94
C SER A 36 2.05 -11.99 -5.88
N ASP A 37 1.33 -11.51 -6.88
CA ASP A 37 1.76 -10.47 -7.81
C ASP A 37 1.91 -9.10 -7.13
N HIS A 38 1.05 -8.78 -6.16
CA HIS A 38 1.07 -7.51 -5.41
C HIS A 38 1.90 -7.56 -4.12
N LEU A 39 1.74 -8.62 -3.32
CA LEU A 39 2.20 -8.69 -1.94
C LEU A 39 3.72 -8.64 -1.81
N ARG A 40 4.25 -7.62 -1.14
CA ARG A 40 5.67 -7.52 -0.77
C ARG A 40 5.85 -7.17 0.70
N PRO A 41 6.81 -7.79 1.42
CA PRO A 41 7.13 -7.40 2.79
C PRO A 41 7.80 -6.02 2.86
N ARG A 42 7.90 -5.47 4.06
CA ARG A 42 8.47 -4.13 4.37
C ARG A 42 7.68 -2.96 3.78
N THR A 43 6.44 -3.19 3.38
CA THR A 43 5.50 -2.18 2.85
C THR A 43 4.40 -1.87 3.89
N HIS A 44 3.58 -0.87 3.58
CA HIS A 44 2.37 -0.51 4.30
C HIS A 44 1.19 -1.37 3.83
N MET A 45 0.39 -1.89 4.76
CA MET A 45 -0.76 -2.75 4.45
C MET A 45 -1.75 -2.77 5.62
N THR A 46 -2.92 -3.39 5.40
CA THR A 46 -3.86 -3.68 6.49
C THR A 46 -3.34 -4.79 7.41
N PRO A 47 -3.74 -4.83 8.69
CA PRO A 47 -3.42 -5.94 9.59
C PRO A 47 -3.84 -7.30 9.03
N ALA A 48 -5.02 -7.39 8.40
CA ALA A 48 -5.53 -8.62 7.81
C ALA A 48 -4.67 -9.09 6.61
N THR A 49 -4.22 -8.18 5.74
CA THR A 49 -3.25 -8.50 4.67
C THR A 49 -1.94 -9.03 5.24
N ALA A 50 -1.46 -8.46 6.35
CA ALA A 50 -0.22 -8.92 7.00
C ALA A 50 -0.34 -10.33 7.60
N GLU A 51 -1.51 -10.72 8.13
CA GLU A 51 -1.74 -12.09 8.60
C GLU A 51 -1.73 -13.09 7.44
N VAL A 52 -2.36 -12.75 6.31
CA VAL A 52 -2.27 -13.59 5.10
C VAL A 52 -0.82 -13.67 4.60
N MET A 53 -0.07 -12.57 4.62
CA MET A 53 1.36 -12.57 4.28
C MET A 53 2.15 -13.52 5.17
N HIS A 54 1.89 -13.51 6.48
CA HIS A 54 2.59 -14.38 7.41
C HIS A 54 2.34 -15.86 7.10
N VAL A 55 1.07 -16.25 6.86
CA VAL A 55 0.73 -17.64 6.51
C VAL A 55 1.36 -18.06 5.19
N ARG A 56 1.40 -17.18 4.17
CA ARG A 56 1.92 -17.51 2.83
C ARG A 56 3.46 -17.52 2.75
N THR A 57 4.14 -16.68 3.53
CA THR A 57 5.57 -16.38 3.32
C THR A 57 6.44 -16.52 4.58
N GLY A 58 5.85 -16.67 5.76
CA GLY A 58 6.53 -16.62 7.05
C GLY A 58 6.98 -15.21 7.48
N SER A 59 6.97 -14.21 6.58
CA SER A 59 7.36 -12.84 6.90
C SER A 59 6.36 -12.15 7.83
N ARG A 60 6.86 -11.37 8.78
CA ARG A 60 6.08 -10.44 9.60
C ARG A 60 6.48 -8.97 9.41
N LYS A 61 7.32 -8.70 8.42
CA LYS A 61 7.85 -7.35 8.15
C LYS A 61 6.79 -6.55 7.39
N ALA A 62 6.06 -5.68 8.07
CA ALA A 62 5.06 -4.77 7.49
C ALA A 62 4.87 -3.54 8.39
N GLN A 63 4.39 -2.44 7.80
CA GLN A 63 3.78 -1.33 8.53
C GLN A 63 2.27 -1.48 8.43
N LEU A 64 1.57 -1.45 9.56
CA LEU A 64 0.14 -1.77 9.62
C LEU A 64 -0.70 -0.52 9.80
N HIS A 65 -1.79 -0.43 9.04
CA HIS A 65 -2.73 0.70 9.09
C HIS A 65 -4.17 0.19 9.04
N GLY A 66 -5.03 0.73 9.90
CA GLY A 66 -6.46 0.45 9.85
C GLY A 66 -7.13 1.11 8.64
N TYR A 67 -8.39 0.73 8.41
CA TYR A 67 -9.22 1.44 7.45
C TYR A 67 -9.62 2.79 8.00
N ARG A 68 -9.65 3.81 7.13
CA ARG A 68 -10.00 5.19 7.49
C ARG A 68 -9.09 5.80 8.57
N GLU A 69 -7.85 5.34 8.62
CA GLU A 69 -6.80 5.87 9.49
C GLU A 69 -5.68 6.46 8.60
N PRO A 70 -5.69 7.78 8.36
CA PRO A 70 -4.67 8.41 7.52
C PRO A 70 -3.27 8.29 8.11
N PHE A 71 -2.28 8.05 7.24
CA PHE A 71 -0.86 8.01 7.58
C PHE A 71 -0.03 8.74 6.52
N LYS A 72 1.25 8.96 6.80
CA LYS A 72 2.16 9.63 5.87
C LYS A 72 3.20 8.68 5.31
N VAL A 73 3.39 8.75 3.99
CA VAL A 73 4.49 8.12 3.26
C VAL A 73 5.27 9.21 2.56
N ARG A 74 6.53 9.43 2.95
CA ARG A 74 7.38 10.50 2.38
C ARG A 74 6.72 11.88 2.36
N GLY A 75 5.94 12.20 3.40
CA GLY A 75 5.21 13.47 3.52
C GLY A 75 3.86 13.52 2.81
N ILE A 76 3.51 12.52 1.99
CA ILE A 76 2.23 12.40 1.30
C ILE A 76 1.25 11.65 2.18
N GLU A 77 0.04 12.18 2.33
CA GLU A 77 -1.05 11.51 3.05
C GLU A 77 -1.57 10.30 2.27
N VAL A 78 -1.79 9.19 2.97
CA VAL A 78 -2.33 7.94 2.45
C VAL A 78 -3.41 7.44 3.41
N GLU A 79 -4.52 6.95 2.88
CA GLU A 79 -5.60 6.34 3.66
C GLU A 79 -6.05 5.04 2.99
N LEU A 80 -6.32 4.01 3.79
CA LEU A 80 -6.84 2.72 3.31
C LEU A 80 -8.35 2.68 3.46
N HIS A 81 -9.05 2.26 2.40
CA HIS A 81 -10.49 1.98 2.42
C HIS A 81 -10.74 0.53 2.07
N ASP A 82 -11.72 -0.12 2.70
CA ASP A 82 -12.08 -1.49 2.36
C ASP A 82 -12.46 -1.61 0.87
N ALA A 83 -11.79 -2.51 0.15
CA ALA A 83 -12.03 -2.77 -1.26
C ALA A 83 -13.09 -3.85 -1.53
N GLY A 84 -13.46 -4.64 -0.51
CA GLY A 84 -14.43 -5.73 -0.67
C GLY A 84 -13.97 -6.86 -1.63
N HIS A 85 -12.66 -7.02 -1.84
CA HIS A 85 -12.11 -7.99 -2.80
C HIS A 85 -11.67 -9.31 -2.15
N VAL A 86 -10.69 -9.25 -1.26
CA VAL A 86 -10.16 -10.40 -0.50
C VAL A 86 -9.91 -9.99 0.95
N ILE A 87 -9.55 -10.95 1.82
CA ILE A 87 -9.26 -10.69 3.23
C ILE A 87 -8.23 -9.55 3.36
N GLY A 88 -8.65 -8.45 3.97
CA GLY A 88 -7.82 -7.28 4.22
C GLY A 88 -7.53 -6.41 3.00
N SER A 89 -8.15 -6.62 1.85
CA SER A 89 -7.93 -5.79 0.66
C SER A 89 -8.29 -4.34 0.92
N ALA A 90 -7.50 -3.42 0.38
CA ALA A 90 -7.69 -1.99 0.53
C ALA A 90 -7.54 -1.24 -0.80
N MET A 91 -8.48 -0.34 -1.07
CA MET A 91 -8.24 0.79 -1.96
C MET A 91 -7.33 1.78 -1.21
N VAL A 92 -6.45 2.45 -1.94
CA VAL A 92 -5.46 3.38 -1.41
C VAL A 92 -5.78 4.78 -1.91
N ALA A 93 -6.28 5.64 -1.02
CA ALA A 93 -6.44 7.06 -1.28
C ALA A 93 -5.12 7.77 -1.00
N VAL A 94 -4.69 8.66 -1.90
CA VAL A 94 -3.41 9.39 -1.82
C VAL A 94 -3.65 10.89 -1.97
N ASP A 95 -2.95 11.69 -1.15
CA ASP A 95 -3.00 13.16 -1.11
C ASP A 95 -4.43 13.71 -0.91
N GLY A 96 -5.06 13.31 0.20
CA GLY A 96 -6.44 13.71 0.51
C GLY A 96 -7.47 13.18 -0.48
N GLY A 97 -7.22 12.02 -1.09
CA GLY A 97 -8.13 11.36 -2.03
C GLY A 97 -8.10 11.92 -3.46
N ARG A 98 -7.10 12.73 -3.83
CA ARG A 98 -6.91 13.19 -5.22
C ARG A 98 -6.63 12.04 -6.18
N VAL A 99 -6.00 10.99 -5.68
CA VAL A 99 -5.86 9.71 -6.39
C VAL A 99 -6.47 8.63 -5.52
N LEU A 100 -7.30 7.79 -6.13
CA LEU A 100 -7.79 6.55 -5.54
C LEU A 100 -7.28 5.40 -6.41
N TYR A 101 -6.50 4.50 -5.81
CA TYR A 101 -6.02 3.28 -6.43
C TYR A 101 -6.77 2.09 -5.85
N THR A 102 -7.34 1.26 -6.71
CA THR A 102 -8.26 0.18 -6.33
C THR A 102 -7.65 -1.19 -6.54
#